data_AF-A0A3R6JZN8-F1
#
_entry.id   AF-A0A3R6JZN8-F1
#
_cell.length_a   1.000
_cell.length_b   1.000
_cell.length_c   1.000
_cell.angle_alpha   90.00
_cell.angle_beta   90.00
_cell.angle_gamma   90.00
#
_symmetry.space_group_name_H-M   'P 1'
#
loop_
_entity.id
_entity.type
_entity.pdbx_description
1 polymer ?
#
loop_
_entity_poly.entity_id
_entity_poly.type
_entity_poly.pdbx_seq_one_letter_code
_entity_poly.pdbx_strand_id
1 'polypeptide(L)'
;MYIIMTGRSEQWHYIKTGLRRLRIVMNGYRRDSRSAHFLFLSAAAILETSHRIPNLDYDILMKLTLQLTKSMEECEKLYRLMCFNVFAHNRDDHSKNFSYIYRDREKRWILSPAYDLTYSNSIGGEHATTVNGNGVDPGMEDLLSVAKKIGIGMAKARKTAAKIQECVHERLRDYLSDTEIEND
;
A
#
# COMPACT_ATOMS: atom_id res chain seq x y z
N MET A 1 -3.34 -4.88 -31.52
CA MET A 1 -2.40 -4.44 -30.48
C MET A 1 -1.01 -4.84 -30.96
N TYR A 2 -0.21 -3.88 -31.43
CA TYR A 2 1.10 -4.17 -32.00
C TYR A 2 2.14 -4.20 -30.90
N ILE A 3 2.95 -5.26 -30.86
CA ILE A 3 4.10 -5.44 -29.97
C ILE A 3 5.32 -5.13 -30.82
N ILE A 4 6.00 -4.03 -30.54
CA ILE A 4 7.30 -3.71 -31.16
C ILE A 4 8.40 -4.30 -30.27
N MET A 5 9.20 -5.18 -30.87
CA MET A 5 10.30 -5.91 -30.25
C MET A 5 11.61 -5.13 -30.37
N THR A 6 12.35 -4.98 -29.28
CA THR A 6 13.81 -4.77 -29.34
C THR A 6 14.55 -5.43 -28.14
N GLY A 7 15.39 -6.43 -28.46
CA GLY A 7 16.72 -6.71 -27.88
C GLY A 7 16.95 -6.91 -26.37
N ARG A 8 17.07 -8.19 -25.97
CA ARG A 8 17.93 -8.79 -24.91
C ARG A 8 17.77 -8.32 -23.44
N SER A 9 16.65 -8.67 -22.82
CA SER A 9 16.62 -9.57 -21.65
C SER A 9 15.18 -10.01 -21.40
N GLU A 10 14.89 -11.27 -21.72
CA GLU A 10 13.54 -11.79 -21.95
C GLU A 10 12.96 -12.43 -20.68
N GLN A 11 12.32 -11.64 -19.81
CA GLN A 11 11.28 -12.17 -18.92
C GLN A 11 10.10 -11.22 -18.84
N TRP A 12 9.04 -11.59 -19.55
CA TRP A 12 7.77 -10.87 -19.55
C TRP A 12 6.88 -11.41 -18.43
N HIS A 13 6.46 -10.53 -17.54
CA HIS A 13 5.44 -10.87 -16.54
C HIS A 13 4.10 -10.30 -16.98
N TYR A 14 3.13 -11.19 -17.14
CA TYR A 14 1.76 -10.86 -17.48
C TYR A 14 0.94 -10.71 -16.20
N ILE A 15 0.44 -9.51 -15.96
CA ILE A 15 -0.50 -9.27 -14.85
C ILE A 15 -1.88 -9.16 -15.46
N LYS A 16 -2.71 -10.18 -15.20
CA LYS A 16 -4.15 -10.15 -15.50
C LYS A 16 -4.85 -9.49 -14.32
N THR A 17 -5.07 -8.19 -14.41
CA THR A 17 -5.98 -7.51 -13.48
C THR A 17 -7.42 -7.83 -13.91
N GLY A 18 -8.38 -7.83 -12.99
CA GLY A 18 -9.81 -8.03 -13.33
C GLY A 18 -10.40 -6.88 -14.18
N LEU A 19 -9.60 -5.86 -14.46
CA LEU A 19 -9.86 -4.75 -15.35
C LEU A 19 -9.35 -5.13 -16.75
N ARG A 20 -10.04 -4.74 -17.82
CA ARG A 20 -9.95 -5.28 -19.20
C ARG A 20 -8.58 -5.18 -19.92
N ARG A 21 -7.45 -4.98 -19.23
CA ARG A 21 -6.12 -4.74 -19.84
C ARG A 21 -5.03 -5.64 -19.26
N LEU A 22 -4.33 -6.34 -20.16
CA LEU A 22 -3.10 -7.09 -19.88
C LEU A 22 -1.93 -6.11 -19.75
N ARG A 23 -1.24 -6.09 -18.60
CA ARG A 23 0.01 -5.34 -18.46
C ARG A 23 1.20 -6.22 -18.80
N ILE A 24 2.13 -5.62 -19.54
CA ILE A 24 3.45 -6.16 -19.82
C ILE A 24 4.43 -5.33 -18.98
N VAL A 25 5.23 -5.99 -18.17
CA VAL A 25 6.18 -5.31 -17.29
C VAL A 25 7.58 -5.81 -17.60
N MET A 26 8.51 -4.86 -17.79
CA MET A 26 9.92 -5.13 -18.04
C MET A 26 10.73 -4.98 -16.73
N ASN A 27 11.67 -5.88 -16.51
CA ASN A 27 12.63 -5.74 -15.42
C ASN A 27 13.48 -4.46 -15.63
N GLY A 28 13.58 -3.62 -14.60
CA GLY A 28 14.45 -2.45 -14.63
C GLY A 28 15.93 -2.84 -14.72
N TYR A 29 16.69 -2.13 -15.55
CA TYR A 29 18.11 -2.40 -15.81
C TYR A 29 19.04 -1.42 -15.07
N ARG A 30 20.00 -1.91 -14.25
CA ARG A 30 21.33 -1.25 -14.07
C ARG A 30 22.41 -2.12 -13.38
N ARG A 31 23.66 -1.77 -13.75
CA ARG A 31 25.00 -2.40 -13.59
C ARG A 31 25.37 -3.06 -12.24
N ASP A 32 25.80 -4.34 -12.37
CA ASP A 32 26.94 -5.05 -11.70
C ASP A 32 26.94 -5.17 -10.17
N SER A 33 27.25 -6.29 -9.49
CA SER A 33 27.48 -7.71 -9.78
C SER A 33 26.94 -8.48 -8.54
N ARG A 34 26.20 -9.60 -8.74
CA ARG A 34 25.37 -10.34 -7.73
C ARG A 34 23.97 -9.80 -7.44
N SER A 35 23.45 -8.92 -8.27
CA SER A 35 22.16 -8.25 -8.07
C SER A 35 20.98 -9.16 -8.40
N ALA A 36 20.20 -9.56 -7.38
CA ALA A 36 18.88 -10.16 -7.64
C ALA A 36 17.98 -9.10 -8.29
N HIS A 37 17.50 -9.37 -9.51
CA HIS A 37 16.53 -8.50 -10.18
C HIS A 37 15.17 -8.66 -9.50
N PHE A 38 14.63 -7.54 -9.03
CA PHE A 38 13.30 -7.47 -8.43
C PHE A 38 12.45 -6.57 -9.30
N LEU A 39 11.31 -7.08 -9.77
CA LEU A 39 10.34 -6.25 -10.46
C LEU A 39 9.52 -5.49 -9.42
N PHE A 40 9.48 -4.16 -9.54
CA PHE A 40 8.82 -3.28 -8.58
C PHE A 40 7.69 -2.50 -9.28
N LEU A 41 6.49 -2.53 -8.71
CA LEU A 41 5.32 -1.84 -9.27
C LEU A 41 4.48 -1.21 -8.17
N SER A 42 4.11 0.06 -8.34
CA SER A 42 3.17 0.74 -7.46
C SER A 42 1.72 0.37 -7.75
N ALA A 43 0.84 0.54 -6.76
CA ALA A 43 -0.60 0.36 -6.92
C ALA A 43 -1.15 1.31 -8.00
N ALA A 44 -0.64 2.54 -8.09
CA ALA A 44 -0.95 3.48 -9.19
C ALA A 44 -0.73 2.85 -10.57
N ALA A 45 0.44 2.23 -10.78
CA ALA A 45 0.77 1.58 -12.05
C ALA A 45 -0.13 0.36 -12.33
N ILE A 46 -0.51 -0.39 -11.29
CA ILE A 46 -1.32 -1.61 -11.42
C ILE A 46 -2.81 -1.32 -11.61
N LEU A 47 -3.31 -0.21 -11.06
CA LEU A 47 -4.73 0.18 -11.12
C LEU A 47 -5.04 1.20 -12.22
N GLU A 48 -4.03 1.74 -12.93
CA GLU A 48 -4.20 2.87 -13.87
C GLU A 48 -4.80 4.11 -13.20
N THR A 49 -4.48 4.31 -11.92
CA THR A 49 -4.92 5.50 -11.20
C THR A 49 -3.83 6.56 -11.12
N SER A 50 -4.24 7.82 -11.05
CA SER A 50 -3.36 8.95 -10.82
C SER A 50 -3.33 9.29 -9.33
N HIS A 51 -2.14 9.36 -8.75
CA HIS A 51 -1.89 9.98 -7.44
C HIS A 51 -2.43 11.42 -7.28
N ARG A 52 -2.78 12.11 -8.38
CA ARG A 52 -3.36 13.46 -8.34
C ARG A 52 -4.87 13.47 -8.04
N ILE A 53 -5.50 12.30 -7.94
CA ILE A 53 -6.92 12.16 -7.64
C ILE A 53 -7.03 11.20 -6.46
N PRO A 54 -7.57 11.61 -5.30
CA PRO A 54 -7.77 10.74 -4.14
C PRO A 54 -8.96 9.81 -4.41
N ASN A 55 -8.73 8.75 -5.19
CA ASN A 55 -9.76 7.80 -5.61
C ASN A 55 -9.47 6.37 -5.15
N LEU A 56 -8.54 6.20 -4.22
CA LEU A 56 -8.18 4.91 -3.66
C LEU A 56 -8.84 4.73 -2.29
N ASP A 57 -9.33 3.53 -2.04
CA ASP A 57 -9.78 3.08 -0.73
C ASP A 57 -8.99 1.83 -0.36
N TYR A 58 -8.68 1.68 0.93
CA TYR A 58 -7.96 0.52 1.43
C TYR A 58 -8.67 -0.81 1.13
N ASP A 59 -9.99 -0.87 1.00
CA ASP A 59 -10.74 -2.05 0.54
C ASP A 59 -10.29 -2.49 -0.86
N ILE A 60 -10.07 -1.54 -1.76
CA ILE A 60 -9.58 -1.81 -3.13
C ILE A 60 -8.14 -2.29 -3.06
N LEU A 61 -7.31 -1.62 -2.26
CA LEU A 61 -5.89 -1.93 -2.13
C LEU A 61 -5.66 -3.32 -1.48
N MET A 62 -6.49 -3.68 -0.50
CA MET A 62 -6.51 -5.00 0.14
C MET A 62 -6.87 -6.09 -0.87
N LYS A 63 -7.93 -5.87 -1.67
CA LYS A 63 -8.33 -6.80 -2.73
C LYS A 63 -7.24 -6.94 -3.79
N LEU A 64 -6.60 -5.84 -4.19
CA LEU A 64 -5.46 -5.87 -5.11
C LEU A 64 -4.32 -6.70 -4.53
N THR A 65 -3.94 -6.46 -3.27
CA THR A 65 -2.89 -7.20 -2.58
C THR A 65 -3.19 -8.69 -2.57
N LEU A 66 -4.40 -9.08 -2.18
CA LEU A 66 -4.81 -10.48 -2.15
C LEU A 66 -4.80 -11.11 -3.55
N GLN A 67 -5.31 -10.38 -4.55
CA GLN A 67 -5.36 -10.87 -5.93
C GLN A 67 -3.97 -11.04 -6.55
N LEU A 68 -3.03 -10.14 -6.24
CA LEU A 68 -1.70 -10.15 -6.82
C LEU A 68 -0.76 -11.13 -6.12
N THR A 69 -0.76 -11.13 -4.78
CA THR A 69 0.17 -11.92 -3.96
C THR A 69 -0.37 -13.30 -3.61
N LYS A 70 -1.70 -13.50 -3.70
CA LYS A 70 -2.40 -14.71 -3.25
C LYS A 70 -2.12 -15.06 -1.78
N SER A 71 -1.78 -14.06 -0.95
CA SER A 71 -1.35 -14.27 0.43
C SER A 71 -2.07 -13.33 1.40
N MET A 72 -2.77 -13.90 2.39
CA MET A 72 -3.31 -13.10 3.49
C MET A 72 -2.22 -12.51 4.39
N GLU A 73 -1.03 -13.09 4.42
CA GLU A 73 0.09 -12.51 5.17
C GLU A 73 0.48 -11.14 4.59
N GLU A 74 0.43 -10.98 3.27
CA GLU A 74 0.71 -9.70 2.61
C GLU A 74 -0.41 -8.68 2.86
N CYS A 75 -1.68 -9.12 2.90
CA CYS A 75 -2.79 -8.28 3.33
C CYS A 75 -2.67 -7.84 4.79
N GLU A 76 -2.18 -8.71 5.68
CA GLU A 76 -1.90 -8.34 7.06
C GLU A 76 -0.76 -7.32 7.18
N LYS A 77 0.29 -7.42 6.34
CA LYS A 77 1.33 -6.39 6.27
C LYS A 77 0.75 -5.05 5.83
N LEU A 78 -0.10 -5.05 4.80
CA LEU A 78 -0.81 -3.85 4.36
C LEU A 78 -1.74 -3.30 5.46
N TYR A 79 -2.41 -4.18 6.21
CA TYR A 79 -3.26 -3.78 7.34
C TYR A 79 -2.48 -3.05 8.43
N ARG A 80 -1.27 -3.53 8.73
CA ARG A 80 -0.39 -2.85 9.68
C ARG A 80 0.02 -1.46 9.18
N LEU A 81 0.33 -1.35 7.89
CA LEU A 81 0.67 -0.07 7.27
C LEU A 81 -0.52 0.91 7.30
N MET A 82 -1.73 0.43 7.00
CA MET A 82 -2.97 1.21 7.14
C MET A 82 -3.16 1.73 8.57
N CYS A 83 -3.04 0.85 9.57
CA CYS A 83 -3.14 1.27 10.98
C CYS A 83 -2.07 2.31 11.33
N PHE A 84 -0.85 2.14 10.84
CA PHE A 84 0.23 3.10 11.07
C PHE A 84 -0.10 4.46 10.45
N ASN A 85 -0.53 4.50 9.18
CA ASN A 85 -0.83 5.77 8.51
C ASN A 85 -1.94 6.54 9.24
N VAL A 86 -2.98 5.83 9.69
CA VAL A 86 -4.06 6.43 10.48
C VAL A 86 -3.54 6.98 11.82
N PHE A 87 -2.91 6.15 12.65
CA PHE A 87 -2.52 6.57 14.00
C PHE A 87 -1.34 7.56 14.02
N ALA A 88 -0.48 7.54 13.01
CA ALA A 88 0.66 8.45 12.89
C ALA A 88 0.33 9.71 12.08
N HIS A 89 -0.93 9.89 11.66
CA HIS A 89 -1.39 11.02 10.86
C HIS A 89 -0.54 11.20 9.58
N ASN A 90 -0.30 10.11 8.87
CA ASN A 90 0.31 10.14 7.53
C ASN A 90 -0.81 10.16 6.49
N ARG A 91 -1.24 11.37 6.09
CA ARG A 91 -2.35 11.55 5.16
C ARG A 91 -1.92 11.59 3.69
N ASP A 92 -0.63 11.73 3.38
CA ASP A 92 -0.11 11.61 1.99
C ASP A 92 0.13 10.15 1.56
N ASP A 93 -0.72 9.24 2.01
CA ASP A 93 -0.64 7.81 1.73
C ASP A 93 -1.24 7.45 0.37
N HIS A 94 -0.83 8.16 -0.68
CA HIS A 94 -1.40 8.01 -2.01
C HIS A 94 -0.97 6.72 -2.73
N SER A 95 -1.65 6.39 -3.84
CA SER A 95 -1.46 5.16 -4.63
C SER A 95 -0.02 4.83 -5.09
N LYS A 96 0.93 5.77 -5.04
CA LYS A 96 2.36 5.51 -5.32
C LYS A 96 3.15 4.99 -4.10
N ASN A 97 2.61 5.14 -2.89
CA ASN A 97 3.27 4.75 -1.64
C ASN A 97 3.04 3.28 -1.27
N PHE A 98 2.23 2.59 -2.09
CA PHE A 98 2.06 1.14 -2.00
C PHE A 98 2.64 0.49 -3.24
N SER A 99 3.60 -0.42 -3.04
CA SER A 99 4.22 -1.14 -4.13
C SER A 99 4.37 -2.62 -3.85
N TYR A 100 4.62 -3.37 -4.92
CA TYR A 100 4.74 -4.80 -4.91
C TYR A 100 6.03 -5.20 -5.61
N ILE A 101 6.68 -6.22 -5.04
CA ILE A 101 7.93 -6.77 -5.53
C ILE A 101 7.68 -8.19 -6.03
N TYR A 102 8.06 -8.47 -7.27
CA TYR A 102 8.13 -9.84 -7.76
C TYR A 102 9.45 -10.47 -7.34
N ARG A 103 9.36 -11.60 -6.63
CA ARG A 103 10.51 -12.41 -6.24
C ARG A 103 10.66 -13.57 -7.20
N ASP A 104 11.65 -13.49 -8.09
CA ASP A 104 11.81 -14.49 -9.15
C ASP A 104 12.04 -15.91 -8.62
N ARG A 105 12.83 -16.06 -7.55
CA ARG A 105 13.08 -17.37 -6.91
C ARG A 105 11.82 -18.01 -6.32
N GLU A 106 10.91 -17.19 -5.80
CA GLU A 106 9.67 -17.64 -5.17
C GLU A 106 8.50 -17.66 -6.17
N LYS A 107 8.71 -17.15 -7.40
CA LYS A 107 7.70 -16.97 -8.45
C LYS A 107 6.40 -16.35 -7.94
N ARG A 108 6.51 -15.37 -7.02
CA ARG A 108 5.37 -14.69 -6.42
C ARG A 108 5.61 -13.20 -6.23
N TRP A 109 4.50 -12.46 -6.17
CA TRP A 109 4.47 -11.08 -5.74
C TRP A 109 4.37 -11.00 -4.22
N ILE A 110 5.03 -10.01 -3.64
CA ILE A 110 4.89 -9.61 -2.25
C ILE A 110 4.62 -8.12 -2.17
N LEU A 111 4.06 -7.65 -1.05
CA LEU A 111 4.07 -6.23 -0.72
C LEU A 111 5.51 -5.79 -0.47
N SER A 112 5.89 -4.62 -0.99
CA SER A 112 7.20 -4.04 -0.67
C SER A 112 7.27 -3.67 0.81
N PRO A 113 8.49 -3.52 1.38
CA PRO A 113 8.64 -2.77 2.62
C PRO A 113 7.95 -1.40 2.51
N ALA A 114 7.42 -0.89 3.62
CA ALA A 114 6.85 0.44 3.67
C ALA A 114 7.95 1.50 3.48
N TYR A 115 7.60 2.60 2.82
CA TYR A 115 8.47 3.75 2.57
C TYR A 115 7.60 5.02 2.55
N ASP A 116 8.26 6.17 2.60
CA ASP A 116 7.60 7.48 2.59
C ASP A 116 6.58 7.64 3.73
N LEU A 117 7.05 7.30 4.95
CA LEU A 117 6.27 7.36 6.18
C LEU A 117 6.62 8.66 6.90
N THR A 118 5.76 9.67 6.75
CA THR A 118 5.95 10.99 7.35
C THR A 118 4.64 11.47 7.98
N TYR A 119 4.73 12.24 9.06
CA TYR A 119 3.56 13.00 9.52
C TYR A 119 3.23 14.02 8.42
N SER A 120 2.01 13.97 7.91
CA SER A 120 1.67 14.73 6.71
C SER A 120 0.18 15.07 6.66
N ASN A 121 -0.11 16.27 6.17
CA ASN A 121 -1.44 16.64 5.70
C ASN A 121 -1.48 16.45 4.19
N SER A 122 -2.57 15.88 3.68
CA SER A 122 -2.81 15.80 2.23
C SER A 122 -3.69 16.96 1.75
N ILE A 123 -3.97 17.01 0.45
CA ILE A 123 -4.84 18.04 -0.15
C ILE A 123 -6.22 17.97 0.52
N GLY A 124 -6.65 19.09 1.11
CA GLY A 124 -7.94 19.18 1.81
C GLY A 124 -7.92 18.57 3.22
N GLY A 125 -6.75 18.16 3.71
CA GLY A 125 -6.59 17.61 5.04
C GLY A 125 -7.03 16.15 5.17
N GLU A 126 -7.58 15.49 4.15
CA GLU A 126 -8.01 14.09 4.23
C GLU A 126 -6.86 13.12 3.92
N HIS A 127 -6.98 11.84 4.26
CA HIS A 127 -6.13 10.77 3.72
C HIS A 127 -6.28 10.68 2.19
N ALA A 128 -5.15 10.59 1.48
CA ALA A 128 -5.13 10.37 0.04
C ALA A 128 -5.67 8.98 -0.34
N THR A 129 -5.57 8.01 0.57
CA THR A 129 -6.27 6.73 0.49
C THR A 129 -7.27 6.59 1.63
N THR A 130 -8.56 6.62 1.29
CA THR A 130 -9.65 6.48 2.26
C THR A 130 -9.65 5.12 2.96
N VAL A 131 -10.13 5.08 4.20
CA VAL A 131 -10.31 3.85 4.99
C VAL A 131 -11.80 3.64 5.17
N ASN A 132 -12.36 2.60 4.55
CA ASN A 132 -13.80 2.32 4.62
C ASN A 132 -14.67 3.51 4.15
N GLY A 133 -14.18 4.28 3.18
CA GLY A 133 -14.79 5.50 2.67
C GLY A 133 -14.56 6.76 3.52
N ASN A 134 -13.89 6.65 4.66
CA ASN A 134 -13.54 7.78 5.51
C ASN A 134 -12.12 8.29 5.17
N GLY A 135 -12.04 9.50 4.62
CA GLY A 135 -10.78 10.21 4.39
C GLY A 135 -10.45 11.24 5.47
N VAL A 136 -11.45 11.79 6.16
CA VAL A 136 -11.28 12.94 7.04
C VAL A 136 -10.54 12.59 8.32
N ASP A 137 -11.03 11.56 9.03
CA ASP A 137 -10.46 11.11 10.29
C ASP A 137 -10.86 9.66 10.55
N PRO A 138 -10.23 8.70 9.85
CA PRO A 138 -10.54 7.28 10.00
C PRO A 138 -10.16 6.75 11.38
N GLY A 139 -11.07 6.02 12.01
CA GLY A 139 -10.89 5.50 13.37
C GLY A 139 -10.67 3.99 13.45
N MET A 140 -10.61 3.49 14.69
CA MET A 140 -10.51 2.05 14.98
C MET A 140 -11.63 1.24 14.29
N GLU A 141 -12.85 1.75 14.23
CA GLU A 141 -13.98 1.06 13.62
C GLU A 141 -13.84 0.95 12.09
N ASP A 142 -13.31 1.98 11.44
CA ASP A 142 -13.00 1.96 10.00
C ASP A 142 -11.92 0.92 9.69
N LEU A 143 -10.84 0.91 10.46
CA LEU A 143 -9.77 -0.08 10.34
C LEU A 143 -10.32 -1.51 10.48
N LEU A 144 -11.13 -1.76 11.50
CA LEU A 144 -11.73 -3.08 11.73
C LEU A 144 -12.73 -3.48 10.63
N SER A 145 -13.42 -2.52 10.03
CA SER A 145 -14.33 -2.76 8.91
C SER A 145 -13.58 -3.22 7.66
N VAL A 146 -12.46 -2.57 7.31
CA VAL A 146 -11.59 -3.01 6.20
C VAL A 146 -11.04 -4.42 6.47
N ALA A 147 -10.57 -4.68 7.70
CA ALA A 147 -10.05 -5.99 8.10
C ALA A 147 -11.10 -7.11 7.93
N LYS A 148 -12.34 -6.84 8.36
CA LYS A 148 -13.47 -7.77 8.23
C LYS A 148 -13.77 -8.06 6.75
N LYS A 149 -13.81 -7.04 5.91
CA LYS A 149 -14.14 -7.17 4.47
C LYS A 149 -13.13 -8.02 3.70
N ILE A 150 -11.84 -7.95 4.05
CA ILE A 150 -10.80 -8.79 3.41
C ILE A 150 -10.65 -10.17 4.06
N GLY A 151 -11.26 -10.39 5.23
CA GLY A 151 -11.27 -11.69 5.93
C GLY A 151 -10.17 -11.88 6.98
N ILE A 152 -9.59 -10.81 7.52
CA ILE A 152 -8.71 -10.90 8.69
C ILE A 152 -9.58 -11.16 9.93
N GLY A 153 -9.21 -12.17 10.73
CA GLY A 153 -9.94 -12.51 11.95
C GLY A 153 -10.00 -11.35 12.94
N MET A 154 -11.21 -11.02 13.45
CA MET A 154 -11.45 -9.80 14.23
C MET A 154 -10.59 -9.68 15.49
N ALA A 155 -10.34 -10.78 16.20
CA ALA A 155 -9.45 -10.77 17.37
C ALA A 155 -8.02 -10.38 16.99
N LYS A 156 -7.52 -10.88 15.85
CA LYS A 156 -6.19 -10.56 15.33
C LYS A 156 -6.12 -9.12 14.82
N ALA A 157 -7.14 -8.67 14.09
CA ALA A 157 -7.24 -7.29 13.60
C ALA A 157 -7.17 -6.30 14.76
N ARG A 158 -8.04 -6.47 15.77
CA ARG A 158 -8.08 -5.61 16.96
C ARG A 158 -6.76 -5.58 17.72
N LYS A 159 -6.17 -6.76 17.97
CA LYS A 159 -4.87 -6.85 18.64
C LYS A 159 -3.76 -6.15 17.85
N THR A 160 -3.79 -6.27 16.53
CA THR A 160 -2.78 -5.67 15.65
C THR A 160 -2.91 -4.15 15.63
N ALA A 161 -4.13 -3.62 15.45
CA ALA A 161 -4.40 -2.20 15.46
C ALA A 161 -4.04 -1.56 16.80
N ALA A 162 -4.49 -2.15 17.92
CA ALA A 162 -4.17 -1.66 19.27
C ALA A 162 -2.66 -1.61 19.53
N LYS A 163 -1.92 -2.66 19.14
CA LYS A 163 -0.45 -2.68 19.29
C LYS A 163 0.22 -1.57 18.49
N ILE A 164 -0.27 -1.28 17.27
CA ILE A 164 0.32 -0.22 16.44
C ILE A 164 -0.02 1.14 17.02
N GLN A 165 -1.25 1.35 17.48
CA GLN A 165 -1.67 2.57 18.16
C GLN A 165 -0.78 2.87 19.38
N GLU A 166 -0.57 1.86 20.23
CA GLU A 166 0.34 1.95 21.38
C GLU A 166 1.77 2.30 20.95
N CYS A 167 2.33 1.59 19.97
CA CYS A 167 3.68 1.86 19.47
C CYS A 167 3.83 3.27 18.90
N VAL A 168 2.81 3.76 18.19
CA VAL A 168 2.80 5.12 17.62
C VAL A 168 2.71 6.15 18.73
N HIS A 169 1.77 6.00 19.66
CA HIS A 169 1.62 6.92 20.78
C HIS A 169 2.86 6.97 21.67
N GLU A 170 3.53 5.84 21.93
CA GLU A 170 4.76 5.81 22.72
C GLU A 170 5.95 6.47 22.00
N ARG A 171 6.11 6.21 20.70
CA ARG A 171 7.32 6.61 19.95
C ARG A 171 7.22 7.97 19.29
N LEU A 172 6.00 8.40 18.96
CA LEU A 172 5.73 9.66 18.27
C LEU A 172 5.04 10.67 19.19
N ARG A 173 4.95 10.40 20.50
CA ARG A 173 4.24 11.23 21.49
C ARG A 173 4.55 12.71 21.34
N ASP A 174 5.83 13.05 21.37
CA ASP A 174 6.32 14.43 21.40
C ASP A 174 5.97 15.16 20.08
N TYR A 175 5.95 14.42 18.96
CA TYR A 175 5.60 14.98 17.64
C TYR A 175 4.09 15.17 17.46
N LEU A 176 3.28 14.35 18.13
CA LEU A 176 1.81 14.41 18.08
C LEU A 176 1.25 15.43 19.10
N SER A 177 1.93 15.69 20.22
CA SER A 177 1.48 16.65 21.23
C SER A 177 1.72 18.11 20.83
N ASP A 178 2.78 18.39 20.07
CA ASP A 178 3.14 19.75 19.66
C ASP A 178 2.20 20.30 18.55
N THR A 179 1.40 19.44 17.92
CA THR A 179 0.53 19.77 16.78
C THR A 179 -0.93 20.04 17.16
N GLU A 180 -1.36 19.74 18.38
CA GLU A 180 -2.68 20.17 18.90
C GLU A 180 -2.70 21.69 19.21
N ILE A 181 -1.53 22.33 19.37
CA ILE A 181 -1.41 23.75 19.75
C ILE A 181 -1.47 24.71 18.55
N GLU A 182 -1.22 24.24 17.32
CA GLU A 182 -1.23 25.09 16.11
C GLU A 182 -2.55 25.10 15.33
N ASN A 183 -3.56 24.32 15.75
CA ASN A 183 -4.83 24.16 15.05
C ASN A 183 -6.04 24.84 15.74
N ASP A 184 -5.80 25.78 16.66
CA ASP A 184 -6.83 26.60 17.35
C ASP A 184 -6.79 28.07 16.89
#